data_AF-A0AAD6QSM9-F1
#
_entry.id   AF-A0AAD6QSM9-F1
#
_cell.length_a   1.000
_cell.length_b   1.000
_cell.length_c   1.000
_cell.angle_alpha   90.00
_cell.angle_beta   90.00
_cell.angle_gamma   90.00
#
_symmetry.space_group_name_H-M   'P 1'
#
loop_
_entity.id
_entity.type
_entity.pdbx_description
1 polymer ?
#
loop_
_entity_poly.entity_id
_entity_poly.type
_entity_poly.pdbx_seq_one_letter_code
_entity_poly.pdbx_strand_id
1 'polypeptide(L)'
;MNKLIIGICFDMGIEEGVVELHDDKGKIDKKLTISVHTFSDLTYTSPVVFLYLLKECYAHGTCKATNKFRILQQKVYHALENSPQPGPATFVVWCLYVLPIFGLHCEGFSHLIISALRRFLNLAPTLEDTSKAKVIAARLFLDIVGGLVDHDERIVVKILEVFDVKLADVDEALCQLNVQDDYKPDTAKTLVEDYIFKLIDSQSYMTAASLLEHFSIRQSGKSFLVKMMQNKQSRAAEKWATFMGKSMLCALVQEYVDQNMLKQAYETIKKNDLKQEFPDNIALTGSLLKKLAEKALWDLAEAKTHGDKQLLEYLVYLAMEAGYSEKVDELCERYSLEGFLNVKESEGSVLQSKYLHLDELAVENIIWVDEVDGLCAATSHIEGCKVVGLDCEWKPNYVKGSKPNKVSIMQIASDKTVFIFDLIKLFEDIPDILDNCLSRILQSPRILKLECIQRNSRWFVRTC
;
A
#
# COMPACT_ATOMS: atom_id res chain seq x y z
N MET A 1 16.84 -5.30 59.94
CA MET A 1 16.79 -6.68 59.40
C MET A 1 15.35 -7.16 59.51
N ASN A 2 14.83 -7.78 58.45
CA ASN A 2 13.50 -8.39 58.27
C ASN A 2 12.41 -7.62 57.50
N LYS A 3 12.44 -7.94 56.18
CA LYS A 3 11.34 -8.46 55.35
C LYS A 3 10.31 -7.46 54.82
N LEU A 4 10.76 -6.84 53.73
CA LEU A 4 10.03 -6.65 52.47
C LEU A 4 9.12 -7.85 52.15
N ILE A 5 7.81 -7.62 52.13
CA ILE A 5 6.83 -8.45 51.40
C ILE A 5 5.92 -7.45 50.69
N ILE A 6 6.30 -7.05 49.47
CA ILE A 6 5.39 -6.39 48.54
C ILE A 6 4.70 -7.52 47.79
N GLY A 7 3.46 -7.83 48.20
CA GLY A 7 2.60 -8.75 47.48
C GLY A 7 2.13 -8.09 46.19
N ILE A 8 2.64 -8.56 45.06
CA ILE A 8 2.13 -8.21 43.74
C ILE A 8 0.96 -9.16 43.45
N CYS A 9 -0.27 -8.73 43.72
CA CYS A 9 -1.47 -9.43 43.25
C CYS A 9 -1.70 -9.11 41.78
N PHE A 10 -1.36 -10.07 40.91
CA PHE A 10 -1.94 -10.17 39.57
C PHE A 10 -3.28 -10.90 39.69
N ASP A 11 -4.35 -10.16 39.99
CA ASP A 11 -5.70 -10.69 39.85
C ASP A 11 -6.42 -9.92 38.74
N MET A 12 -6.98 -10.65 37.78
CA MET A 12 -7.73 -10.11 36.64
C MET A 12 -9.24 -10.15 36.93
N GLY A 13 -9.64 -9.58 38.07
CA GLY A 13 -11.03 -9.37 38.44
C GLY A 13 -11.36 -7.87 38.44
N ILE A 14 -12.35 -7.45 37.65
CA ILE A 14 -12.91 -6.10 37.73
C ILE A 14 -13.82 -6.06 38.95
N GLU A 15 -13.40 -5.42 40.03
CA GLU A 15 -14.32 -4.94 41.08
C GLU A 15 -14.13 -3.43 41.25
N GLU A 16 -15.08 -2.66 40.73
CA GLU A 16 -15.22 -1.22 40.98
C GLU A 16 -15.96 -1.03 42.30
N GLY A 17 -15.27 -0.58 43.35
CA GLY A 17 -15.89 -0.08 44.58
C GLY A 17 -16.06 1.43 44.51
N VAL A 18 -17.29 1.92 44.40
CA VAL A 18 -17.62 3.35 44.52
C VAL A 18 -17.93 3.65 45.99
N VAL A 19 -17.20 4.59 46.60
CA VAL A 19 -17.56 5.16 47.91
C VAL A 19 -17.96 6.61 47.68
N GLU A 20 -19.22 6.93 47.92
CA GLU A 20 -19.75 8.30 47.90
C GLU A 20 -19.49 8.95 49.27
N LEU A 21 -18.76 10.06 49.28
CA LEU A 21 -18.69 10.99 50.42
C LEU A 21 -19.29 12.32 49.98
N HIS A 22 -20.42 12.68 50.57
CA HIS A 22 -21.05 13.97 50.36
C HIS A 22 -20.29 15.06 51.14
N ASP A 23 -19.88 16.13 50.43
CA ASP A 23 -19.60 17.42 51.06
C ASP A 23 -20.71 18.43 50.69
N ASP A 24 -21.18 19.13 51.71
CA ASP A 24 -22.40 19.92 51.70
C ASP A 24 -22.08 21.34 51.20
N LYS A 25 -21.70 21.45 49.92
CA LYS A 25 -21.59 22.71 49.15
C LYS A 25 -21.35 22.43 47.66
N GLY A 26 -22.43 22.42 46.89
CA GLY A 26 -22.47 22.10 45.46
C GLY A 26 -21.38 22.73 44.59
N LYS A 27 -20.31 21.97 44.36
CA LYS A 27 -19.41 22.07 43.21
C LYS A 27 -19.29 20.70 42.57
N ILE A 28 -19.29 20.69 41.24
CA ILE A 28 -19.30 19.51 40.36
C ILE A 28 -18.25 18.49 40.82
N ASP A 29 -18.76 17.30 41.14
CA ASP A 29 -18.02 16.19 41.71
C ASP A 29 -17.00 15.65 40.68
N LYS A 30 -15.70 15.82 40.96
CA LYS A 30 -14.66 15.05 40.26
C LYS A 30 -14.71 13.65 40.85
N LYS A 31 -15.24 12.70 40.07
CA LYS A 31 -15.26 11.27 40.38
C LYS A 31 -13.81 10.75 40.57
N LEU A 32 -13.28 10.85 41.78
CA LEU A 32 -11.98 10.28 42.15
C LEU A 32 -12.15 8.77 42.28
N THR A 33 -11.60 8.05 41.31
CA THR A 33 -11.66 6.58 41.29
C THR A 33 -10.39 6.07 41.96
N ILE A 34 -10.50 5.50 43.16
CA ILE A 34 -9.36 4.85 43.82
C ILE A 34 -9.17 3.48 43.17
N SER A 35 -8.07 3.32 42.41
CA SER A 35 -7.73 2.04 41.77
C SER A 35 -6.66 1.31 42.58
N VAL A 36 -6.91 0.03 42.90
CA VAL A 36 -6.04 -0.83 43.73
C VAL A 36 -4.78 -1.29 42.98
N HIS A 37 -4.59 -0.90 41.72
CA HIS A 37 -3.45 -1.30 40.90
C HIS A 37 -2.46 -0.13 40.67
N THR A 38 -1.20 -0.37 40.98
CA THR A 38 -0.03 0.52 40.78
C THR A 38 0.16 1.03 39.33
N PHE A 39 -0.57 0.48 38.37
CA PHE A 39 -0.54 0.90 36.97
C PHE A 39 -1.50 2.06 36.66
N SER A 40 -2.51 2.30 37.50
CA SER A 40 -3.55 3.29 37.26
C SER A 40 -3.22 4.65 37.87
N ASP A 41 -2.50 4.67 39.00
CA ASP A 41 -2.09 5.90 39.68
C ASP A 41 -0.62 6.22 39.37
N LEU A 42 -0.41 7.25 38.56
CA LEU A 42 0.92 7.73 38.20
C LEU A 42 1.39 8.92 39.05
N THR A 43 0.64 9.31 40.08
CA THR A 43 0.92 10.52 40.87
C THR A 43 2.32 10.51 41.51
N TYR A 44 2.78 9.34 41.96
CA TYR A 44 4.09 9.16 42.61
C TYR A 44 4.99 8.15 41.89
N THR A 45 4.59 7.71 40.70
CA THR A 45 5.31 6.68 39.95
C THR A 45 6.36 7.35 39.09
N SER A 46 7.64 6.99 39.25
CA SER A 46 8.69 7.53 38.37
C SER A 46 8.58 6.97 36.93
N PRO A 47 9.02 7.70 35.90
CA PRO A 47 9.02 7.23 34.51
C PRO A 47 9.70 5.86 34.32
N VAL A 48 10.82 5.62 35.02
CA VAL A 48 11.54 4.33 34.98
C VAL A 48 10.67 3.19 35.52
N VAL A 49 10.02 3.41 36.66
CA VAL A 49 9.15 2.41 37.31
C VAL A 49 7.94 2.13 36.43
N PHE A 50 7.33 3.16 35.86
CA PHE A 50 6.21 3.02 34.92
C PHE A 50 6.59 2.17 33.70
N LEU A 51 7.73 2.47 33.06
CA LEU A 51 8.23 1.71 31.91
C LEU A 51 8.57 0.27 32.27
N TYR A 52 9.12 0.03 33.47
CA TYR A 52 9.35 -1.31 33.99
C TYR A 52 8.03 -2.07 34.15
N LEU A 53 7.02 -1.47 34.79
CA LEU A 53 5.70 -2.09 34.93
C LEU A 53 5.05 -2.37 33.57
N LEU A 54 5.22 -1.46 32.59
CA LEU A 54 4.71 -1.63 31.23
C LEU A 54 5.37 -2.83 30.55
N LYS A 55 6.69 -3.00 30.73
CA LYS A 55 7.46 -4.16 30.27
C LYS A 55 6.95 -5.45 30.89
N GLU A 56 6.80 -5.49 32.22
CA GLU A 56 6.32 -6.68 32.92
C GLU A 56 4.89 -7.04 32.48
N CYS A 57 4.01 -6.04 32.32
CA CYS A 57 2.65 -6.27 31.79
C CYS A 57 2.67 -6.85 30.37
N TYR A 58 3.60 -6.39 29.51
CA TYR A 58 3.76 -6.93 28.17
C TYR A 58 4.28 -8.38 28.20
N ALA A 59 5.29 -8.67 29.03
CA ALA A 59 5.89 -9.99 29.16
C ALA A 59 4.90 -11.03 29.68
N HIS A 60 4.16 -10.71 30.74
CA HIS A 60 3.21 -11.61 31.41
C HIS A 60 1.83 -11.71 30.75
N GLY A 61 1.52 -10.83 29.79
CA GLY A 61 0.25 -10.91 29.07
C GLY A 61 0.09 -12.24 28.31
N THR A 62 -1.11 -12.80 28.30
CA THR A 62 -1.43 -14.06 27.59
C THR A 62 -1.99 -13.84 26.18
N CYS A 63 -2.37 -12.60 25.84
CA CYS A 63 -2.92 -12.26 24.53
C CYS A 63 -1.88 -12.26 23.40
N LYS A 64 -2.32 -12.30 22.14
CA LYS A 64 -1.44 -12.05 20.97
C LYS A 64 -0.84 -10.63 21.01
N ALA A 65 0.35 -10.45 20.45
CA ALA A 65 1.12 -9.20 20.51
C ALA A 65 0.31 -7.93 20.14
N THR A 66 -0.47 -7.96 19.05
CA THR A 66 -1.32 -6.84 18.63
C THR A 66 -2.40 -6.49 19.66
N ASN A 67 -3.00 -7.51 20.29
CA ASN A 67 -3.99 -7.31 21.34
C ASN A 67 -3.36 -6.80 22.64
N LYS A 68 -2.17 -7.32 23.01
CA LYS A 68 -1.38 -6.78 24.13
C LYS A 68 -1.12 -5.29 23.93
N PHE A 69 -0.65 -4.92 22.74
CA PHE A 69 -0.33 -3.54 22.41
C PHE A 69 -1.54 -2.62 22.53
N ARG A 70 -2.70 -3.03 21.98
CA ARG A 70 -3.94 -2.26 22.06
C ARG A 70 -4.43 -2.07 23.51
N ILE A 71 -4.40 -3.14 24.31
CA ILE A 71 -4.83 -3.10 25.72
C ILE A 71 -3.88 -2.20 26.52
N LEU A 72 -2.57 -2.37 26.35
CA LEU A 72 -1.58 -1.55 27.04
C LEU A 72 -1.70 -0.07 26.64
N GLN A 73 -1.90 0.24 25.36
CA GLN A 73 -2.14 1.60 24.91
C GLN A 73 -3.37 2.23 25.60
N GLN A 74 -4.47 1.48 25.75
CA GLN A 74 -5.65 1.95 26.49
C GLN A 74 -5.35 2.17 27.97
N LYS A 75 -4.59 1.26 28.60
CA LYS A 75 -4.18 1.42 30.00
C LYS A 75 -3.29 2.65 30.20
N VAL A 76 -2.33 2.89 29.30
CA VAL A 76 -1.49 4.10 29.34
C VAL A 76 -2.35 5.35 29.17
N TYR A 77 -3.30 5.35 28.24
CA TYR A 77 -4.23 6.47 28.06
C TYR A 77 -5.01 6.79 29.35
N HIS A 78 -5.59 5.78 30.02
CA HIS A 78 -6.30 5.99 31.29
C HIS A 78 -5.37 6.40 32.44
N ALA A 79 -4.14 5.88 32.47
CA ALA A 79 -3.15 6.29 33.45
C ALA A 79 -2.76 7.78 33.30
N LEU A 80 -2.75 8.31 32.07
CA LEU A 80 -2.54 9.73 31.80
C LEU A 80 -3.74 10.60 32.24
N GLU A 81 -4.98 10.09 32.16
CA GLU A 81 -6.18 10.80 32.68
C GLU A 81 -6.09 11.05 34.19
N ASN A 82 -5.40 10.16 34.92
CA ASN A 82 -5.18 10.30 36.36
C ASN A 82 -4.10 11.33 36.72
N SER A 83 -3.67 12.16 35.77
CA SER A 83 -2.84 13.36 36.00
C SER A 83 -1.53 13.08 36.75
N PRO A 84 -0.60 12.28 36.16
CA PRO A 84 0.76 12.14 36.69
C PRO A 84 1.39 13.50 36.98
N GLN A 85 2.20 13.57 38.05
CA GLN A 85 3.02 14.75 38.33
C GLN A 85 4.32 14.68 37.50
N PRO A 86 4.79 15.79 36.89
CA PRO A 86 4.27 17.16 36.96
C PRO A 86 3.15 17.49 35.95
N GLY A 87 2.84 16.54 35.06
CA GLY A 87 1.72 16.59 34.11
C GLY A 87 1.81 15.43 33.09
N PRO A 88 0.71 15.04 32.44
CA PRO A 88 0.68 13.93 31.47
C PRO A 88 1.70 14.04 30.32
N ALA A 89 1.79 15.19 29.67
CA ALA A 89 2.70 15.41 28.55
C ALA A 89 4.15 15.42 29.03
N THR A 90 4.44 16.13 30.13
CA THR A 90 5.80 16.19 30.69
C THR A 90 6.26 14.81 31.15
N PHE A 91 5.38 14.04 31.80
CA PHE A 91 5.65 12.67 32.23
C PHE A 91 6.04 11.77 31.05
N VAL A 92 5.33 11.89 29.93
CA VAL A 92 5.62 11.11 28.71
C VAL A 92 6.97 11.48 28.11
N VAL A 93 7.36 12.77 28.06
CA VAL A 93 8.70 13.16 27.59
C VAL A 93 9.79 12.53 28.47
N TRP A 94 9.61 12.49 29.79
CA TRP A 94 10.56 11.82 30.67
C TRP A 94 10.60 10.31 30.45
N CYS A 95 9.48 9.68 30.12
CA CYS A 95 9.49 8.28 29.71
C CYS A 95 10.32 8.09 28.44
N LEU A 96 10.19 8.99 27.46
CA LEU A 96 10.97 8.93 26.22
C LEU A 96 12.46 9.13 26.47
N TYR A 97 12.87 9.96 27.43
CA TYR A 97 14.27 10.08 27.84
C TYR A 97 14.88 8.78 28.38
N VAL A 98 14.10 8.03 29.15
CA VAL A 98 14.55 6.82 29.87
C VAL A 98 14.42 5.56 29.00
N LEU A 99 13.49 5.56 28.05
CA LEU A 99 13.11 4.42 27.21
C LEU A 99 14.27 3.67 26.54
N PRO A 100 15.34 4.32 26.06
CA PRO A 100 16.48 3.62 25.46
C PRO A 100 17.15 2.59 26.38
N ILE A 101 17.04 2.74 27.71
CA ILE A 101 17.54 1.77 28.69
C ILE A 101 16.86 0.39 28.54
N PHE A 102 15.64 0.35 27.97
CA PHE A 102 14.86 -0.87 27.79
C PHE A 102 15.21 -1.66 26.51
N GLY A 103 16.22 -1.22 25.75
CA GLY A 103 16.80 -1.93 24.61
C GLY A 103 15.77 -2.28 23.55
N LEU A 104 15.58 -3.57 23.27
CA LEU A 104 14.68 -4.09 22.22
C LEU A 104 13.20 -3.65 22.38
N HIS A 105 12.78 -3.20 23.56
CA HIS A 105 11.41 -2.72 23.78
C HIS A 105 11.25 -1.24 23.46
N CYS A 106 12.35 -0.50 23.23
CA CYS A 106 12.37 0.95 23.08
C CYS A 106 11.43 1.41 21.97
N GLU A 107 11.63 0.95 20.72
CA GLU A 107 10.82 1.37 19.57
C GLU A 107 9.31 1.14 19.78
N GLY A 108 8.96 -0.08 20.21
CA GLY A 108 7.57 -0.47 20.41
C GLY A 108 6.89 0.35 21.52
N PHE A 109 7.55 0.54 22.65
CA PHE A 109 7.00 1.30 23.77
C PHE A 109 7.00 2.81 23.52
N SER A 110 8.00 3.34 22.82
CA SER A 110 7.98 4.72 22.32
C SER A 110 6.75 4.97 21.44
N HIS A 111 6.47 4.07 20.48
CA HIS A 111 5.25 4.16 19.67
C HIS A 111 3.97 4.07 20.51
N LEU A 112 3.93 3.17 21.50
CA LEU A 112 2.77 2.97 22.36
C LEU A 112 2.43 4.23 23.15
N ILE A 113 3.43 4.78 23.85
CA ILE A 113 3.23 5.91 24.77
C ILE A 113 2.96 7.20 23.98
N ILE A 114 3.69 7.44 22.87
CA ILE A 114 3.42 8.58 21.98
C ILE A 114 1.99 8.51 21.44
N SER A 115 1.53 7.32 21.02
CA SER A 115 0.18 7.17 20.49
C SER A 115 -0.91 7.35 21.56
N ALA A 116 -0.65 6.92 22.80
CA ALA A 116 -1.54 7.16 23.93
C ALA A 116 -1.61 8.65 24.28
N LEU A 117 -0.47 9.35 24.32
CA LEU A 117 -0.40 10.78 24.55
C LEU A 117 -1.14 11.57 23.45
N ARG A 118 -0.92 11.23 22.18
CA ARG A 118 -1.63 11.89 21.07
C ARG A 118 -3.14 11.78 21.21
N ARG A 119 -3.65 10.62 21.64
CA ARG A 119 -5.08 10.42 21.91
C ARG A 119 -5.56 11.28 23.10
N PHE A 120 -4.75 11.39 24.15
CA PHE A 120 -5.03 12.21 25.32
C PHE A 120 -5.08 13.71 25.01
N LEU A 121 -4.08 14.23 24.29
CA LEU A 121 -3.98 15.65 23.93
C LEU A 121 -5.13 16.11 23.03
N ASN A 122 -5.70 15.23 22.21
CA ASN A 122 -6.88 15.54 21.40
C ASN A 122 -8.15 15.82 22.23
N LEU A 123 -8.21 15.41 23.50
CA LEU A 123 -9.40 15.49 24.34
C LEU A 123 -9.26 16.50 25.49
N ALA A 124 -8.07 16.68 26.07
CA ALA A 124 -7.87 17.55 27.23
C ALA A 124 -6.45 18.14 27.32
N PRO A 125 -6.09 19.17 26.52
CA PRO A 125 -4.80 19.83 26.65
C PRO A 125 -4.80 20.75 27.89
N THR A 126 -3.87 20.51 28.82
CA THR A 126 -3.52 21.53 29.83
C THR A 126 -2.37 22.36 29.26
N LEU A 127 -2.60 23.67 29.10
CA LEU A 127 -1.68 24.58 28.39
C LEU A 127 -0.29 24.65 29.07
N GLU A 128 -0.26 24.59 30.40
CA GLU A 128 0.98 24.69 31.18
C GLU A 128 1.85 23.43 31.11
N ASP A 129 1.25 22.24 31.18
CA ASP A 129 2.00 20.98 31.03
C ASP A 129 2.53 20.83 29.60
N THR A 130 1.73 21.24 28.60
CA THR A 130 2.13 21.17 27.20
C THR A 130 3.33 22.07 26.90
N SER A 131 3.40 23.28 27.49
CA SER A 131 4.55 24.17 27.29
C SER A 131 5.82 23.63 27.96
N LYS A 132 5.73 23.11 29.20
CA LYS A 132 6.87 22.47 29.89
C LYS A 132 7.36 21.24 29.13
N ALA A 133 6.44 20.39 28.68
CA ALA A 133 6.76 19.20 27.90
C ALA A 133 7.47 19.56 26.59
N LYS A 134 7.03 20.63 25.91
CA LYS A 134 7.66 21.12 24.68
C LYS A 134 9.13 21.51 24.87
N VAL A 135 9.45 22.26 25.92
CA VAL A 135 10.85 22.64 26.25
C VAL A 135 11.70 21.40 26.51
N ILE A 136 11.18 20.44 27.27
CA ILE A 136 11.91 19.19 27.58
C ILE A 136 12.05 18.32 26.31
N ALA A 137 11.05 18.30 25.44
CA ALA A 137 11.12 17.57 24.17
C ALA A 137 12.13 18.19 23.19
N ALA A 138 12.28 19.52 23.19
CA ALA A 138 13.33 20.20 22.42
C ALA A 138 14.73 19.82 22.94
N ARG A 139 14.93 19.75 24.26
CA ARG A 139 16.17 19.24 24.86
C ARG A 139 16.42 17.77 24.52
N LEU A 140 15.40 16.92 24.59
CA LEU A 140 15.50 15.52 24.20
C LEU A 140 15.96 15.39 22.75
N PHE A 141 15.41 16.21 21.85
CA PHE A 141 15.84 16.23 20.47
C PHE A 141 17.33 16.63 20.33
N LEU A 142 17.79 17.64 21.06
CA LEU A 142 19.22 18.01 21.08
C LEU A 142 20.11 16.88 21.58
N ASP A 143 19.71 16.19 22.64
CA ASP A 143 20.46 15.06 23.20
C ASP A 143 20.49 13.88 22.22
N ILE A 144 19.43 13.65 21.44
CA ILE A 144 19.42 12.65 20.36
C ILE A 144 20.37 13.05 19.23
N VAL A 145 20.30 14.31 18.77
CA VAL A 145 21.19 14.81 17.71
C VAL A 145 22.67 14.78 18.14
N GLY A 146 22.92 15.05 19.43
CA GLY A 146 24.24 14.95 20.06
C GLY A 146 24.72 13.52 20.31
N GLY A 147 23.87 12.51 20.10
CA GLY A 147 24.20 11.09 20.32
C GLY A 147 24.22 10.65 21.78
N LEU A 148 23.66 11.45 22.70
CA LEU A 148 23.55 11.12 24.12
C LEU A 148 22.36 10.19 24.41
N VAL A 149 21.31 10.27 23.60
CA VAL A 149 20.10 9.45 23.72
C VAL A 149 19.83 8.75 22.39
N ASP A 150 19.74 7.42 22.42
CA ASP A 150 19.54 6.61 21.21
C ASP A 150 18.05 6.30 20.98
N HIS A 151 17.48 6.92 19.95
CA HIS A 151 16.12 6.64 19.47
C HIS A 151 16.13 6.36 17.98
N ASP A 152 15.27 5.44 17.54
CA ASP A 152 15.00 5.24 16.12
C ASP A 152 14.55 6.54 15.47
N GLU A 153 15.07 6.82 14.29
CA GLU A 153 14.84 8.06 13.54
C GLU A 153 13.34 8.39 13.36
N ARG A 154 12.48 7.38 13.19
CA ARG A 154 11.03 7.57 13.03
C ARG A 154 10.35 7.96 14.33
N ILE A 155 10.91 7.54 15.46
CA ILE A 155 10.46 7.98 16.79
C ILE A 155 10.80 9.46 16.97
N VAL A 156 11.99 9.90 16.54
CA VAL A 156 12.40 11.31 16.63
C VAL A 156 11.39 12.23 15.95
N VAL A 157 10.98 11.92 14.72
CA VAL A 157 9.94 12.68 13.99
C VAL A 157 8.63 12.71 14.78
N LYS A 158 8.19 11.58 15.33
CA LYS A 158 6.94 11.50 16.11
C LYS A 158 7.00 12.28 17.43
N ILE A 159 8.16 12.36 18.07
CA ILE A 159 8.37 13.20 19.26
C ILE A 159 8.15 14.67 18.88
N LEU A 160 8.83 15.13 17.83
CA LEU A 160 8.72 16.51 17.36
C LEU A 160 7.27 16.88 16.97
N GLU A 161 6.56 15.98 16.29
CA GLU A 161 5.16 16.17 15.89
C GLU A 161 4.20 16.23 17.10
N VAL A 162 4.33 15.30 18.06
CA VAL A 162 3.37 15.21 19.19
C VAL A 162 3.55 16.35 20.19
N PHE A 163 4.77 16.85 20.36
CA PHE A 163 5.05 17.98 21.26
C PHE A 163 5.06 19.35 20.55
N ASP A 164 4.82 19.40 19.24
CA ASP A 164 4.84 20.63 18.42
C ASP A 164 6.13 21.45 18.65
N VAL A 165 7.28 20.77 18.59
CA VAL A 165 8.61 21.39 18.79
C VAL A 165 9.02 22.08 17.49
N LYS A 166 9.23 23.38 17.52
CA LYS A 166 9.65 24.20 16.37
C LYS A 166 11.12 24.60 16.50
N LEU A 167 11.69 25.20 15.44
CA LEU A 167 13.06 25.70 15.48
C LEU A 167 13.31 26.68 16.64
N ALA A 168 12.34 27.56 16.93
CA ALA A 168 12.44 28.50 18.04
C ALA A 168 12.57 27.81 19.42
N ASP A 169 11.90 26.67 19.62
CA ASP A 169 12.00 25.89 20.86
C ASP A 169 13.37 25.21 20.98
N VAL A 170 13.97 24.80 19.85
CA VAL A 170 15.34 24.25 19.79
C VAL A 170 16.37 25.35 20.07
N ASP A 171 16.20 26.54 19.51
CA ASP A 171 17.03 27.71 19.81
C ASP A 171 16.98 28.06 21.30
N GLU A 172 15.78 28.06 21.90
CA GLU A 172 15.61 28.31 23.33
C GLU A 172 16.32 27.24 24.18
N ALA A 173 16.19 25.96 23.81
CA ALA A 173 16.85 24.86 24.51
C ALA A 173 18.39 24.96 24.41
N LEU A 174 18.94 25.37 23.25
CA LEU A 174 20.37 25.62 23.09
C LEU A 174 20.86 26.80 23.94
N CYS A 175 20.11 27.90 24.00
CA CYS A 175 20.43 29.04 24.85
C CYS A 175 20.54 28.63 26.34
N GLN A 176 19.64 27.75 26.79
CA GLN A 176 19.63 27.25 28.16
C GLN A 176 20.79 26.32 28.50
N LEU A 177 21.42 25.70 27.49
CA LEU A 177 22.63 24.88 27.65
C LEU A 177 23.91 25.72 27.60
N ASN A 178 23.95 26.73 26.73
CA ASN A 178 25.14 27.55 26.44
C ASN A 178 25.18 28.87 27.23
N VAL A 179 24.89 28.83 28.54
CA VAL A 179 24.72 30.02 29.41
C VAL A 179 25.96 30.95 29.47
N GLN A 180 27.09 30.68 28.80
CA GLN A 180 28.29 31.53 28.90
C GLN A 180 29.07 31.94 27.65
N ASP A 181 28.83 31.49 26.41
CA ASP A 181 29.62 32.02 25.29
C ASP A 181 28.90 32.05 23.93
N ASP A 182 28.97 33.21 23.28
CA ASP A 182 28.83 33.51 21.84
C ASP A 182 27.67 32.82 21.07
N TYR A 183 26.46 32.80 21.65
CA TYR A 183 25.26 32.30 20.95
C TYR A 183 24.92 33.17 19.74
N LYS A 184 25.11 32.63 18.53
CA LYS A 184 24.66 33.26 17.29
C LYS A 184 23.21 32.84 16.98
N PRO A 185 22.32 33.78 16.65
CA PRO A 185 21.03 33.42 16.04
C PRO A 185 21.30 32.58 14.78
N ASP A 186 20.43 31.59 14.51
CA ASP A 186 20.53 30.53 13.47
C ASP A 186 21.35 29.27 13.83
N THR A 187 21.90 29.15 15.04
CA THR A 187 22.64 27.95 15.47
C THR A 187 21.77 26.69 15.47
N ALA A 188 20.49 26.75 15.91
CA ALA A 188 19.59 25.60 15.88
C ALA A 188 19.33 25.11 14.46
N LYS A 189 19.17 26.04 13.51
CA LYS A 189 18.94 25.72 12.10
C LYS A 189 20.13 24.97 11.52
N THR A 190 21.36 25.46 11.71
CA THR A 190 22.57 24.77 11.24
C THR A 190 22.70 23.38 11.86
N LEU A 191 22.45 23.22 13.15
CA LEU A 191 22.51 21.93 13.83
C LEU A 191 21.49 20.93 13.28
N VAL A 192 20.25 21.37 13.06
CA VAL A 192 19.20 20.55 12.46
C VAL A 192 19.57 20.15 11.03
N GLU A 193 20.13 21.08 10.26
CA GLU A 193 20.57 20.83 8.89
C GLU A 193 21.71 19.81 8.84
N ASP A 194 22.71 19.94 9.70
CA ASP A 194 23.81 18.97 9.82
C ASP A 194 23.30 17.57 10.18
N TYR A 195 22.31 17.48 11.07
CA TYR A 195 21.65 16.22 11.40
C TYR A 195 20.90 15.63 10.20
N ILE A 196 20.17 16.46 9.47
CA ILE A 196 19.48 16.04 8.24
C ILE A 196 20.48 15.58 7.18
N PHE A 197 21.63 16.24 7.02
CA PHE A 197 22.67 15.79 6.09
C PHE A 197 23.20 14.40 6.47
N LYS A 198 23.43 14.12 7.75
CA LYS A 198 23.80 12.77 8.22
C LYS A 198 22.74 11.73 7.84
N LEU A 199 21.45 12.06 7.97
CA LEU A 199 20.35 11.18 7.56
C LEU A 199 20.31 10.95 6.04
N ILE A 200 20.66 11.96 5.26
CA ILE A 200 20.74 11.83 3.80
C ILE A 200 21.89 10.91 3.40
N ASP A 201 23.02 11.01 4.09
CA ASP A 201 24.20 10.17 3.87
C ASP A 201 23.97 8.72 4.31
N SER A 202 23.19 8.50 5.36
CA SER A 202 22.73 7.16 5.77
C SER A 202 21.58 6.60 4.91
N GLN A 203 21.15 7.31 3.87
CA GLN A 203 20.02 6.95 2.97
C GLN A 203 18.63 6.93 3.65
N SER A 204 18.49 7.60 4.79
CA SER A 204 17.23 7.77 5.52
C SER A 204 16.36 8.92 4.96
N TYR A 205 16.07 8.86 3.67
CA TYR A 205 15.43 9.96 2.92
C TYR A 205 14.03 10.35 3.41
N MET A 206 13.23 9.37 3.88
CA MET A 206 11.88 9.67 4.39
C MET A 206 11.94 10.46 5.70
N THR A 207 12.84 10.09 6.61
CA THR A 207 13.06 10.82 7.86
C THR A 207 13.57 12.23 7.56
N ALA A 208 14.57 12.35 6.69
CA ALA A 208 15.13 13.63 6.25
C ALA A 208 14.03 14.55 5.66
N ALA A 209 13.20 14.05 4.75
CA ALA A 209 12.08 14.81 4.18
C ALA A 209 11.06 15.24 5.24
N SER A 210 10.78 14.38 6.22
CA SER A 210 9.85 14.68 7.32
C SER A 210 10.38 15.79 8.24
N LEU A 211 11.68 15.78 8.55
CA LEU A 211 12.30 16.83 9.37
C LEU A 211 12.39 18.17 8.64
N LEU A 212 12.73 18.16 7.35
CA LEU A 212 12.73 19.39 6.53
C LEU A 212 11.33 20.02 6.46
N GLU A 213 10.29 19.20 6.28
CA GLU A 213 8.90 19.66 6.31
C GLU A 213 8.51 20.21 7.69
N HIS A 214 8.80 19.45 8.75
CA HIS A 214 8.45 19.81 10.13
C HIS A 214 9.06 21.16 10.55
N PHE A 215 10.34 21.37 10.27
CA PHE A 215 11.03 22.62 10.57
C PHE A 215 10.89 23.70 9.49
N SER A 216 10.13 23.42 8.43
CA SER A 216 9.91 24.34 7.30
C SER A 216 11.19 24.78 6.58
N ILE A 217 12.20 23.91 6.50
CA ILE A 217 13.51 24.18 5.88
C ILE A 217 13.46 23.81 4.39
N ARG A 218 13.70 24.79 3.50
CA ARG A 218 13.52 24.64 2.03
C ARG A 218 14.80 24.57 1.20
N GLN A 219 15.97 24.50 1.84
CA GLN A 219 17.26 24.67 1.16
C GLN A 219 17.62 23.54 0.17
N SER A 220 16.99 22.38 0.29
CA SER A 220 17.29 21.20 -0.54
C SER A 220 16.54 21.25 -1.89
N GLY A 221 17.21 21.70 -2.95
CA GLY A 221 16.60 21.85 -4.28
C GLY A 221 16.38 20.55 -5.08
N LYS A 222 16.33 20.69 -6.41
CA LYS A 222 16.12 19.59 -7.36
C LYS A 222 17.16 18.47 -7.24
N SER A 223 18.40 18.78 -6.86
CA SER A 223 19.48 17.80 -6.67
C SER A 223 19.13 16.75 -5.62
N PHE A 224 18.46 17.16 -4.53
CA PHE A 224 18.05 16.23 -3.48
C PHE A 224 16.95 15.28 -3.95
N LEU A 225 15.98 15.79 -4.72
CA LEU A 225 14.94 15.00 -5.35
C LEU A 225 15.52 13.94 -6.30
N VAL A 226 16.46 14.33 -7.17
CA VAL A 226 17.14 13.41 -8.09
C VAL A 226 17.89 12.33 -7.31
N LYS A 227 18.59 12.69 -6.21
CA LYS A 227 19.28 11.73 -5.34
C LYS A 227 18.31 10.71 -4.73
N MET A 228 17.11 11.12 -4.28
CA MET A 228 16.09 10.18 -3.79
C MET A 228 15.60 9.23 -4.89
N MET A 229 15.37 9.77 -6.08
CA MET A 229 14.86 9.01 -7.22
C MET A 229 15.88 7.96 -7.71
N GLN A 230 17.16 8.32 -7.78
CA GLN A 230 18.25 7.37 -8.08
C GLN A 230 18.33 6.23 -7.05
N ASN A 231 18.05 6.51 -5.78
CA ASN A 231 18.02 5.51 -4.71
C ASN A 231 16.69 4.76 -4.59
N LYS A 232 15.78 4.90 -5.58
CA LYS A 232 14.45 4.25 -5.62
C LYS A 232 13.53 4.62 -4.44
N GLN A 233 13.71 5.81 -3.86
CA GLN A 233 12.95 6.30 -2.71
C GLN A 233 11.79 7.22 -3.14
N SER A 234 10.92 6.70 -4.02
CA SER A 234 9.82 7.47 -4.65
C SER A 234 8.86 8.10 -3.64
N ARG A 235 8.57 7.42 -2.52
CA ARG A 235 7.68 7.97 -1.46
C ARG A 235 8.28 9.18 -0.74
N ALA A 236 9.59 9.15 -0.50
CA ALA A 236 10.28 10.29 0.12
C ALA A 236 10.33 11.48 -0.85
N ALA A 237 10.57 11.18 -2.15
CA ALA A 237 10.59 12.18 -3.21
C ALA A 237 9.23 12.87 -3.38
N GLU A 238 8.13 12.10 -3.35
CA GLU A 238 6.77 12.64 -3.35
C GLU A 238 6.51 13.55 -2.16
N LYS A 239 6.83 13.12 -0.93
CA LYS A 239 6.66 13.92 0.28
C LYS A 239 7.43 15.25 0.18
N TRP A 240 8.70 15.17 -0.25
CA TRP A 240 9.54 16.36 -0.44
C TRP A 240 8.97 17.32 -1.50
N ALA A 241 8.55 16.78 -2.65
CA ALA A 241 7.99 17.58 -3.73
C ALA A 241 6.68 18.28 -3.32
N THR A 242 5.79 17.57 -2.61
CA THR A 242 4.55 18.16 -2.09
C THR A 242 4.83 19.32 -1.14
N PHE A 243 5.81 19.20 -0.24
CA PHE A 243 6.18 20.27 0.68
C PHE A 243 6.79 21.49 -0.04
N MET A 244 7.67 21.26 -1.03
CA MET A 244 8.31 22.34 -1.79
C MET A 244 7.31 23.08 -2.69
N GLY A 245 6.30 22.39 -3.20
CA GLY A 245 5.21 22.95 -3.99
C GLY A 245 5.28 22.59 -5.48
N LYS A 246 4.47 23.29 -6.29
CA LYS A 246 4.21 22.95 -7.70
C LYS A 246 5.46 22.78 -8.55
N SER A 247 6.42 23.70 -8.44
CA SER A 247 7.67 23.64 -9.21
C SER A 247 8.48 22.35 -8.97
N MET A 248 8.50 21.86 -7.74
CA MET A 248 9.21 20.62 -7.39
C MET A 248 8.41 19.39 -7.82
N LEU A 249 7.08 19.44 -7.74
CA LEU A 249 6.22 18.37 -8.26
C LEU A 249 6.40 18.21 -9.78
N CYS A 250 6.54 19.30 -10.52
CA CYS A 250 6.82 19.23 -11.96
C CYS A 250 8.20 18.62 -12.25
N ALA A 251 9.21 18.94 -11.44
CA ALA A 251 10.51 18.27 -11.52
C ALA A 251 10.43 16.76 -11.22
N LEU A 252 9.60 16.36 -10.25
CA LEU A 252 9.36 14.95 -9.92
C LEU A 252 8.65 14.20 -11.05
N VAL A 253 7.63 14.83 -11.66
CA VAL A 253 6.93 14.25 -12.81
C VAL A 253 7.88 14.05 -13.99
N GLN A 254 8.75 15.03 -14.28
CA GLN A 254 9.77 14.87 -15.31
C GLN A 254 10.72 13.71 -15.00
N GLU A 255 11.18 13.59 -13.76
CA GLU A 255 12.07 12.50 -13.35
C GLU A 255 11.37 11.13 -13.45
N TYR A 256 10.07 11.04 -13.14
CA TYR A 256 9.29 9.83 -13.36
C TYR A 256 9.18 9.47 -14.85
N VAL A 257 9.03 10.46 -15.73
CA VAL A 257 9.00 10.25 -17.18
C VAL A 257 10.36 9.75 -17.67
N ASP A 258 11.45 10.40 -17.24
CA ASP A 258 12.83 10.05 -17.62
C ASP A 258 13.18 8.62 -17.18
N GLN A 259 12.63 8.15 -16.06
CA GLN A 259 12.79 6.78 -15.56
C GLN A 259 11.72 5.79 -16.04
N ASN A 260 10.87 6.16 -17.01
CA ASN A 260 9.78 5.33 -17.56
C ASN A 260 8.75 4.85 -16.51
N MET A 261 8.59 5.61 -15.42
CA MET A 261 7.65 5.40 -14.31
C MET A 261 6.33 6.15 -14.54
N LEU A 262 5.72 5.89 -15.70
CA LEU A 262 4.56 6.66 -16.22
C LEU A 262 3.32 6.60 -15.32
N LYS A 263 3.13 5.49 -14.59
CA LYS A 263 2.01 5.34 -13.67
C LYS A 263 2.11 6.31 -12.49
N GLN A 264 3.30 6.40 -11.88
CA GLN A 264 3.56 7.32 -10.77
C GLN A 264 3.49 8.78 -11.21
N ALA A 265 3.99 9.09 -12.41
CA ALA A 265 3.84 10.41 -13.03
C ALA A 265 2.36 10.82 -13.13
N TYR A 266 1.52 9.94 -13.69
CA TYR A 266 0.08 10.20 -13.83
C TYR A 266 -0.63 10.37 -12.48
N GLU A 267 -0.37 9.48 -11.52
CA GLU A 267 -0.95 9.57 -10.17
C GLU A 267 -0.56 10.89 -9.48
N THR A 268 0.69 11.33 -9.66
CA THR A 268 1.19 12.60 -9.09
C THR A 268 0.51 13.81 -9.73
N ILE A 269 0.37 13.84 -11.06
CA ILE A 269 -0.34 14.91 -11.79
C ILE A 269 -1.79 15.00 -11.35
N LYS A 270 -2.48 13.85 -11.24
CA LYS A 270 -3.89 13.79 -10.85
C LYS A 270 -4.11 14.23 -9.41
N LYS A 271 -3.24 13.81 -8.49
CA LYS A 271 -3.40 14.08 -7.05
C LYS A 271 -3.14 15.55 -6.69
N ASN A 272 -2.31 16.26 -7.45
CA ASN A 272 -1.87 17.62 -7.15
C ASN A 272 -2.38 18.67 -8.14
N ASP A 273 -3.39 18.34 -8.97
CA ASP A 273 -4.03 19.24 -9.95
C ASP A 273 -3.06 19.95 -10.92
N LEU A 274 -2.03 19.24 -11.40
CA LEU A 274 -0.99 19.79 -12.29
C LEU A 274 -1.38 19.77 -13.78
N LYS A 275 -2.67 19.67 -14.09
CA LYS A 275 -3.18 19.54 -15.48
C LYS A 275 -2.86 20.75 -16.37
N GLN A 276 -2.72 21.93 -15.78
CA GLN A 276 -2.38 23.16 -16.52
C GLN A 276 -0.91 23.21 -16.93
N GLU A 277 -0.02 22.61 -16.12
CA GLU A 277 1.43 22.60 -16.38
C GLU A 277 1.83 21.43 -17.28
N PHE A 278 0.99 20.38 -17.32
CA PHE A 278 1.11 19.25 -18.25
C PHE A 278 -0.19 19.07 -19.06
N PRO A 279 -0.50 20.01 -19.99
CA PRO A 279 -1.69 19.91 -20.86
C PRO A 279 -1.58 18.73 -21.84
N ASP A 280 -0.34 18.34 -22.22
CA ASP A 280 -0.05 17.18 -23.08
C ASP A 280 -0.13 15.86 -22.29
N ASN A 281 -1.31 15.55 -21.75
CA ASN A 281 -1.63 14.18 -21.33
C ASN A 281 -1.45 13.19 -22.50
N ILE A 282 -1.51 13.68 -23.75
CA ILE A 282 -1.53 12.91 -24.99
C ILE A 282 -0.25 12.10 -25.20
N ALA A 283 0.94 12.60 -24.84
CA ALA A 283 2.18 11.84 -25.03
C ALA A 283 2.32 10.68 -24.03
N LEU A 284 1.90 10.91 -22.78
CA LEU A 284 1.92 9.89 -21.72
C LEU A 284 0.82 8.84 -21.94
N THR A 285 -0.39 9.30 -22.26
CA THR A 285 -1.53 8.45 -22.61
C THR A 285 -1.28 7.72 -23.93
N GLY A 286 -0.65 8.34 -24.93
CA GLY A 286 -0.25 7.72 -26.18
C GLY A 286 0.73 6.56 -25.99
N SER A 287 1.76 6.73 -25.15
CA SER A 287 2.67 5.62 -24.81
C SER A 287 2.00 4.49 -24.02
N LEU A 288 0.98 4.81 -23.21
CA LEU A 288 0.18 3.84 -22.48
C LEU A 288 -0.81 3.12 -23.41
N LEU A 289 -1.47 3.85 -24.32
CA LEU A 289 -2.33 3.32 -25.38
C LEU A 289 -1.55 2.40 -26.28
N LYS A 290 -0.33 2.78 -26.68
CA LYS A 290 0.59 1.93 -27.44
C LYS A 290 0.91 0.63 -26.69
N LYS A 291 1.25 0.69 -25.39
CA LYS A 291 1.48 -0.50 -24.56
C LYS A 291 0.24 -1.38 -24.37
N LEU A 292 -0.97 -0.80 -24.40
CA LEU A 292 -2.23 -1.54 -24.32
C LEU A 292 -2.60 -2.17 -25.66
N ALA A 293 -2.39 -1.45 -26.76
CA ALA A 293 -2.56 -1.91 -28.13
C ALA A 293 -1.58 -3.05 -28.49
N GLU A 294 -0.31 -2.93 -28.10
CA GLU A 294 0.71 -3.99 -28.23
C GLU A 294 0.34 -5.28 -27.48
N LYS A 295 -0.57 -5.19 -26.49
CA LYS A 295 -1.10 -6.33 -25.73
C LYS A 295 -2.51 -6.73 -26.15
N ALA A 296 -3.03 -6.17 -27.24
CA ALA A 296 -4.39 -6.36 -27.75
C ALA A 296 -5.51 -6.05 -26.72
N LEU A 297 -5.26 -5.18 -25.75
CA LEU A 297 -6.22 -4.77 -24.72
C LEU A 297 -7.02 -3.54 -25.16
N TRP A 298 -7.81 -3.71 -26.23
CA TRP A 298 -8.47 -2.60 -26.94
C TRP A 298 -9.56 -1.91 -26.13
N ASP A 299 -10.41 -2.65 -25.42
CA ASP A 299 -11.51 -2.06 -24.62
C ASP A 299 -11.00 -1.21 -23.46
N LEU A 300 -9.87 -1.61 -22.88
CA LEU A 300 -9.20 -0.84 -21.84
C LEU A 300 -8.50 0.38 -22.42
N ALA A 301 -7.93 0.26 -23.63
CA ALA A 301 -7.34 1.39 -24.34
C ALA A 301 -8.42 2.44 -24.69
N GLU A 302 -9.57 2.00 -25.18
CA GLU A 302 -10.75 2.83 -25.47
C GLU A 302 -11.28 3.52 -24.19
N ALA A 303 -11.47 2.78 -23.09
CA ALA A 303 -11.89 3.39 -21.82
C ALA A 303 -10.90 4.43 -21.29
N LYS A 304 -9.62 4.36 -21.68
CA LYS A 304 -8.58 5.31 -21.28
C LYS A 304 -8.55 6.58 -22.12
N THR A 305 -9.13 6.58 -23.31
CA THR A 305 -9.26 7.81 -24.13
C THR A 305 -10.29 8.77 -23.55
N HIS A 306 -11.21 8.30 -22.68
CA HIS A 306 -12.29 9.10 -22.09
C HIS A 306 -13.14 9.88 -23.12
N GLY A 307 -13.20 9.39 -24.36
CA GLY A 307 -13.93 10.06 -25.46
C GLY A 307 -13.17 11.22 -26.10
N ASP A 308 -11.88 11.41 -25.81
CA ASP A 308 -11.05 12.40 -26.49
C ASP A 308 -10.81 11.98 -27.95
N LYS A 309 -11.24 12.84 -28.88
CA LYS A 309 -11.20 12.59 -30.33
C LYS A 309 -9.78 12.33 -30.84
N GLN A 310 -8.77 13.04 -30.35
CA GLN A 310 -7.38 12.89 -30.82
C GLN A 310 -6.76 11.58 -30.33
N LEU A 311 -7.09 11.15 -29.11
CA LEU A 311 -6.63 9.87 -28.55
C LEU A 311 -7.35 8.67 -29.19
N LEU A 312 -8.62 8.83 -29.56
CA LEU A 312 -9.37 7.84 -30.31
C LEU A 312 -8.81 7.67 -31.74
N GLU A 313 -8.53 8.77 -32.45
CA GLU A 313 -7.87 8.73 -33.76
C GLU A 313 -6.49 8.05 -33.69
N TYR A 314 -5.72 8.31 -32.63
CA TYR A 314 -4.44 7.63 -32.41
C TYR A 314 -4.60 6.13 -32.09
N LEU A 315 -5.64 5.75 -31.33
CA LEU A 315 -5.95 4.34 -31.07
C LEU A 315 -6.37 3.60 -32.34
N VAL A 316 -7.14 4.25 -33.22
CA VAL A 316 -7.51 3.73 -34.55
C VAL A 316 -6.26 3.53 -35.41
N TYR A 317 -5.34 4.51 -35.41
CA TYR A 317 -4.06 4.37 -36.10
C TYR A 317 -3.25 3.16 -35.59
N LEU A 318 -3.16 2.96 -34.27
CA LEU A 318 -2.48 1.81 -33.68
C LEU A 318 -3.15 0.47 -34.03
N ALA A 319 -4.48 0.42 -34.09
CA ALA A 319 -5.22 -0.77 -34.52
C ALA A 319 -4.98 -1.08 -36.01
N MET A 320 -4.90 -0.05 -36.86
CA MET A 320 -4.60 -0.17 -38.28
C MET A 320 -3.17 -0.66 -38.52
N GLU A 321 -2.15 -0.10 -37.83
CA GLU A 321 -0.76 -0.58 -37.90
C GLU A 321 -0.62 -2.02 -37.41
N ALA A 322 -1.42 -2.42 -36.42
CA ALA A 322 -1.43 -3.79 -35.89
C ALA A 322 -2.25 -4.78 -36.75
N GLY A 323 -2.94 -4.31 -37.79
CA GLY A 323 -3.72 -5.16 -38.70
C GLY A 323 -5.08 -5.60 -38.19
N TYR A 324 -5.63 -4.96 -37.15
CA TYR A 324 -6.95 -5.28 -36.59
C TYR A 324 -8.06 -4.48 -37.28
N SER A 325 -8.40 -4.85 -38.51
CA SER A 325 -9.42 -4.16 -39.33
C SER A 325 -10.80 -4.11 -38.66
N GLU A 326 -11.24 -5.20 -38.02
CA GLU A 326 -12.54 -5.26 -37.33
C GLU A 326 -12.63 -4.23 -36.18
N LYS A 327 -11.54 -4.02 -35.44
CA LYS A 327 -11.51 -3.04 -34.33
C LYS A 327 -11.45 -1.60 -34.85
N VAL A 328 -10.80 -1.38 -35.99
CA VAL A 328 -10.81 -0.07 -36.68
C VAL A 328 -12.24 0.28 -37.08
N ASP A 329 -12.96 -0.65 -37.71
CA ASP A 329 -14.35 -0.44 -38.12
C ASP A 329 -15.26 -0.19 -36.91
N GLU A 330 -15.13 -0.98 -35.83
CA GLU A 330 -15.90 -0.82 -34.59
C GLU A 330 -15.69 0.58 -33.96
N LEU A 331 -14.44 1.04 -33.85
CA LEU A 331 -14.10 2.34 -33.26
C LEU A 331 -14.55 3.51 -34.15
N CYS A 332 -14.39 3.37 -35.47
CA CYS A 332 -14.83 4.37 -36.43
C CYS A 332 -16.36 4.52 -36.44
N GLU A 333 -17.11 3.42 -36.38
CA GLU A 333 -18.58 3.43 -36.33
C GLU A 333 -19.09 3.97 -34.99
N ARG A 334 -18.55 3.48 -33.86
CA ARG A 334 -18.99 3.86 -32.51
C ARG A 334 -18.80 5.34 -32.21
N TYR A 335 -17.72 5.95 -32.73
CA TYR A 335 -17.37 7.34 -32.45
C TYR A 335 -17.54 8.28 -33.65
N SER A 336 -18.11 7.79 -34.77
CA SER A 336 -18.33 8.57 -36.00
C SER A 336 -17.06 9.27 -36.50
N LEU A 337 -15.95 8.52 -36.55
CA LEU A 337 -14.65 9.03 -37.01
C LEU A 337 -14.54 8.90 -38.54
N GLU A 338 -14.54 10.02 -39.25
CA GLU A 338 -14.44 10.08 -40.71
C GLU A 338 -12.96 10.20 -41.17
N GLY A 339 -12.58 9.48 -42.23
CA GLY A 339 -11.25 9.61 -42.88
C GLY A 339 -10.41 8.34 -42.98
N PHE A 340 -10.84 7.23 -42.38
CA PHE A 340 -10.09 5.96 -42.33
C PHE A 340 -10.54 4.90 -43.36
N LEU A 341 -11.36 5.28 -44.36
CA LEU A 341 -11.96 4.34 -45.30
C LEU A 341 -11.01 3.86 -46.42
N ASN A 342 -10.87 2.53 -46.46
CA ASN A 342 -10.51 1.65 -47.58
C ASN A 342 -9.08 1.72 -48.16
N VAL A 343 -8.16 0.97 -47.54
CA VAL A 343 -7.16 0.22 -48.31
C VAL A 343 -7.74 -1.18 -48.57
N LYS A 344 -8.57 -1.30 -49.61
CA LYS A 344 -8.84 -2.61 -50.20
C LYS A 344 -7.58 -3.07 -50.94
N GLU A 345 -7.03 -4.18 -50.47
CA GLU A 345 -6.25 -5.18 -51.19
C GLU A 345 -5.11 -4.69 -52.11
N SER A 346 -3.89 -4.85 -51.61
CA SER A 346 -2.84 -5.52 -52.38
C SER A 346 -2.09 -6.45 -51.44
N GLU A 347 -2.64 -7.66 -51.27
CA GLU A 347 -1.90 -8.79 -50.74
C GLU A 347 -0.86 -9.24 -51.76
N GLY A 348 0.31 -9.63 -51.25
CA GLY A 348 1.27 -10.41 -51.99
C GLY A 348 2.69 -10.15 -51.55
N SER A 349 3.13 -10.74 -50.42
CA SER A 349 4.39 -11.51 -50.33
C SER A 349 5.13 -11.52 -48.98
N VAL A 350 4.70 -10.84 -47.89
CA VAL A 350 5.59 -10.70 -46.70
C VAL A 350 5.01 -11.12 -45.33
N LEU A 351 3.71 -11.33 -45.16
CA LEU A 351 3.11 -11.56 -43.82
C LEU A 351 3.00 -13.02 -43.35
N GLN A 352 3.33 -13.98 -44.20
CA GLN A 352 3.02 -15.41 -44.01
C GLN A 352 3.87 -16.16 -42.97
N SER A 353 4.53 -15.46 -42.02
CA SER A 353 5.50 -16.10 -41.09
C SER A 353 5.33 -15.78 -39.61
N LYS A 354 4.26 -15.10 -39.19
CA LYS A 354 4.10 -14.69 -37.77
C LYS A 354 3.05 -15.47 -36.97
N TYR A 355 2.12 -16.16 -37.61
CA TYR A 355 1.03 -16.86 -36.95
C TYR A 355 0.88 -18.27 -37.52
N LEU A 356 0.47 -19.22 -36.67
CA LEU A 356 0.15 -20.58 -37.09
C LEU A 356 -1.20 -20.56 -37.80
N HIS A 357 -1.21 -20.84 -39.09
CA HIS A 357 -2.45 -20.96 -39.86
C HIS A 357 -3.03 -22.37 -39.71
N LEU A 358 -4.35 -22.48 -39.69
CA LEU A 358 -5.03 -23.79 -39.65
C LEU A 358 -4.67 -24.65 -40.86
N ASP A 359 -4.43 -24.03 -42.02
CA ASP A 359 -4.02 -24.72 -43.25
C ASP A 359 -2.61 -25.32 -43.18
N GLU A 360 -1.78 -24.87 -42.23
CA GLU A 360 -0.46 -25.46 -41.95
C GLU A 360 -0.57 -26.70 -41.05
N LEU A 361 -1.72 -26.89 -40.40
CA LEU A 361 -2.01 -28.06 -39.58
C LEU A 361 -2.69 -29.12 -40.45
N ALA A 362 -2.35 -30.39 -40.24
CA ALA A 362 -2.99 -31.53 -40.92
C ALA A 362 -4.40 -31.83 -40.36
N VAL A 363 -5.20 -30.79 -40.08
CA VAL A 363 -6.57 -30.91 -39.60
C VAL A 363 -7.48 -31.12 -40.81
N GLU A 364 -8.13 -32.28 -40.86
CA GLU A 364 -9.08 -32.65 -41.90
C GLU A 364 -10.48 -32.11 -41.61
N ASN A 365 -10.88 -32.03 -40.33
CA ASN A 365 -12.24 -31.64 -39.95
C ASN A 365 -12.27 -30.78 -38.68
N ILE A 366 -13.10 -29.73 -38.69
CA ILE A 366 -13.48 -28.95 -37.51
C ILE A 366 -15.00 -29.08 -37.37
N ILE A 367 -15.44 -29.68 -36.27
CA ILE A 367 -16.83 -30.05 -36.04
C ILE A 367 -17.35 -29.25 -34.84
N TRP A 368 -18.36 -28.41 -35.09
CA TRP A 368 -19.11 -27.75 -34.03
C TRP A 368 -20.06 -28.76 -33.38
N VAL A 369 -20.05 -28.83 -32.05
CA VAL A 369 -20.84 -29.77 -31.25
C VAL A 369 -21.74 -28.96 -30.34
N ASP A 370 -23.01 -28.87 -30.73
CA ASP A 370 -24.04 -28.13 -30.02
C ASP A 370 -25.37 -28.90 -29.92
N GLU A 371 -25.39 -30.16 -30.39
CA GLU A 371 -26.56 -31.04 -30.40
C GLU A 371 -26.18 -32.50 -30.10
N VAL A 372 -27.18 -33.35 -29.85
CA VAL A 372 -27.01 -34.76 -29.43
C VAL A 372 -26.20 -35.58 -30.44
N ASP A 373 -26.45 -35.39 -31.73
CA ASP A 373 -25.76 -36.15 -32.79
C ASP A 373 -24.27 -35.79 -32.83
N GLY A 374 -23.93 -34.52 -32.60
CA GLY A 374 -22.56 -34.04 -32.46
C GLY A 374 -21.86 -34.67 -31.25
N LEU A 375 -22.53 -34.75 -30.10
CA LEU A 375 -21.99 -35.42 -28.91
C LEU A 375 -21.72 -36.91 -29.14
N CYS A 376 -22.64 -37.61 -29.81
CA CYS A 376 -22.49 -39.03 -30.15
C CYS A 376 -21.32 -39.25 -31.12
N ALA A 377 -21.20 -38.41 -32.15
CA ALA A 377 -20.11 -38.46 -33.11
C ALA A 377 -18.76 -38.17 -32.44
N ALA A 378 -18.68 -37.14 -31.61
CA ALA A 378 -17.48 -36.78 -30.87
C ALA A 378 -17.05 -37.91 -29.92
N THR A 379 -17.98 -38.48 -29.15
CA THR A 379 -17.71 -39.60 -28.23
C THR A 379 -17.14 -40.80 -28.98
N SER A 380 -17.82 -41.20 -30.06
CA SER A 380 -17.43 -42.39 -30.84
C SER A 380 -16.06 -42.23 -31.50
N HIS A 381 -15.74 -41.04 -32.00
CA HIS A 381 -14.44 -40.74 -32.59
C HIS A 381 -13.33 -40.71 -31.52
N ILE A 382 -13.54 -39.95 -30.45
CA ILE A 382 -12.52 -39.69 -29.43
C ILE A 382 -12.17 -40.95 -28.63
N GLU A 383 -13.13 -41.85 -28.38
CA GLU A 383 -12.85 -43.13 -27.71
C GLU A 383 -11.90 -44.05 -28.51
N GLY A 384 -11.85 -43.89 -29.83
CA GLY A 384 -10.89 -44.58 -30.69
C GLY A 384 -9.49 -43.96 -30.65
N CYS A 385 -9.34 -42.74 -30.13
CA CYS A 385 -8.07 -42.03 -30.08
C CYS A 385 -7.23 -42.44 -28.87
N LYS A 386 -5.90 -42.57 -29.08
CA LYS A 386 -4.95 -42.81 -27.97
C LYS A 386 -4.57 -41.52 -27.24
N VAL A 387 -4.55 -40.41 -27.96
CA VAL A 387 -4.13 -39.10 -27.46
C VAL A 387 -5.09 -38.06 -27.98
N VAL A 388 -5.50 -37.12 -27.13
CA VAL A 388 -6.25 -35.93 -27.51
C VAL A 388 -5.69 -34.69 -26.85
N GLY A 389 -5.78 -33.56 -27.54
CA GLY A 389 -5.54 -32.22 -26.99
C GLY A 389 -6.82 -31.64 -26.40
N LEU A 390 -6.72 -30.96 -25.26
CA LEU A 390 -7.81 -30.25 -24.60
C LEU A 390 -7.48 -28.77 -24.48
N ASP A 391 -8.47 -27.95 -24.82
CA ASP A 391 -8.45 -26.50 -24.56
C ASP A 391 -9.83 -26.00 -24.15
N CYS A 392 -9.89 -24.86 -23.46
CA CYS A 392 -11.13 -24.29 -22.96
C CYS A 392 -11.11 -22.77 -23.01
N GLU A 393 -12.24 -22.18 -23.41
CA GLU A 393 -12.46 -20.74 -23.41
C GLU A 393 -13.50 -20.35 -22.35
N TRP A 394 -13.22 -19.28 -21.61
CA TRP A 394 -14.15 -18.72 -20.62
C TRP A 394 -13.98 -17.21 -20.49
N LYS A 395 -15.05 -16.54 -20.03
CA LYS A 395 -15.00 -15.10 -19.76
C LYS A 395 -13.98 -14.78 -18.64
N PRO A 396 -13.06 -13.82 -18.79
CA PRO A 396 -12.11 -13.45 -17.73
C PRO A 396 -12.77 -12.75 -16.53
N ASN A 397 -12.20 -12.97 -15.34
CA ASN A 397 -12.62 -12.33 -14.08
C ASN A 397 -11.63 -11.22 -13.70
N TYR A 398 -12.09 -9.97 -13.75
CA TYR A 398 -11.23 -8.80 -13.50
C TYR A 398 -11.31 -8.26 -12.06
N VAL A 399 -12.20 -8.80 -11.23
CA VAL A 399 -12.38 -8.41 -9.82
C VAL A 399 -11.85 -9.51 -8.90
N LYS A 400 -10.85 -9.18 -8.08
CA LYS A 400 -10.26 -10.14 -7.14
C LYS A 400 -11.30 -10.59 -6.11
N GLY A 401 -11.60 -11.88 -6.07
CA GLY A 401 -12.60 -12.48 -5.18
C GLY A 401 -14.00 -12.66 -5.78
N SER A 402 -14.20 -12.37 -7.07
CA SER A 402 -15.45 -12.71 -7.76
C SER A 402 -15.63 -14.22 -7.93
N LYS A 403 -16.89 -14.65 -8.11
CA LYS A 403 -17.23 -16.05 -8.42
C LYS A 403 -16.54 -16.50 -9.72
N PRO A 404 -15.98 -17.72 -9.80
CA PRO A 404 -15.41 -18.25 -11.05
C PRO A 404 -16.42 -18.20 -12.19
N ASN A 405 -15.99 -17.78 -13.39
CA ASN A 405 -16.83 -17.79 -14.57
C ASN A 405 -16.98 -19.23 -15.10
N LYS A 406 -18.13 -19.51 -15.72
CA LYS A 406 -18.39 -20.79 -16.38
C LYS A 406 -17.55 -20.89 -17.65
N VAL A 407 -17.14 -22.11 -18.00
CA VAL A 407 -16.53 -22.41 -19.31
C VAL A 407 -17.60 -22.26 -20.38
N SER A 408 -17.28 -21.54 -21.45
CA SER A 408 -18.20 -21.34 -22.58
C SER A 408 -17.99 -22.35 -23.69
N ILE A 409 -16.72 -22.61 -24.04
CA ILE A 409 -16.35 -23.51 -25.12
C ILE A 409 -15.27 -24.47 -24.61
N MET A 410 -15.36 -25.73 -25.03
CA MET A 410 -14.30 -26.71 -24.85
C MET A 410 -13.90 -27.27 -26.21
N GLN A 411 -12.62 -27.26 -26.52
CA GLN A 411 -12.07 -27.88 -27.73
C GLN A 411 -11.41 -29.21 -27.36
N ILE A 412 -11.74 -30.28 -28.11
CA ILE A 412 -11.08 -31.57 -28.03
C ILE A 412 -10.54 -31.93 -29.41
N ALA A 413 -9.22 -31.95 -29.52
CA ALA A 413 -8.52 -32.21 -30.78
C ALA A 413 -7.92 -33.62 -30.80
N SER A 414 -8.17 -34.35 -31.87
CA SER A 414 -7.40 -35.53 -32.27
C SER A 414 -6.28 -35.11 -33.25
N ASP A 415 -5.61 -36.07 -33.87
CA ASP A 415 -4.57 -35.79 -34.89
C ASP A 415 -5.14 -35.09 -36.13
N LYS A 416 -6.39 -35.39 -36.51
CA LYS A 416 -7.02 -34.92 -37.75
C LYS A 416 -8.33 -34.17 -37.57
N THR A 417 -8.99 -34.34 -36.43
CA THR A 417 -10.32 -33.76 -36.19
C THR A 417 -10.36 -32.96 -34.91
N VAL A 418 -10.90 -31.75 -34.96
CA VAL A 418 -11.16 -30.89 -33.80
C VAL A 418 -12.66 -30.81 -33.55
N PHE A 419 -13.08 -31.12 -32.32
CA PHE A 419 -14.46 -30.95 -31.88
C PHE A 419 -14.55 -29.71 -30.98
N ILE A 420 -15.47 -28.80 -31.29
CA ILE A 420 -15.71 -27.57 -30.54
C ILE A 420 -17.07 -27.67 -29.86
N PHE A 421 -17.07 -27.87 -28.55
CA PHE A 421 -18.28 -28.04 -27.75
C PHE A 421 -18.79 -26.69 -27.25
N ASP A 422 -20.03 -26.33 -27.60
CA ASP A 422 -20.74 -25.21 -26.98
C ASP A 422 -21.30 -25.66 -25.62
N LEU A 423 -20.52 -25.49 -24.56
CA LEU A 423 -20.88 -25.97 -23.23
C LEU A 423 -22.05 -25.18 -22.62
N ILE A 424 -22.34 -23.96 -23.08
CA ILE A 424 -23.48 -23.20 -22.58
C ILE A 424 -24.76 -23.81 -23.12
N LYS A 425 -24.85 -23.96 -24.44
CA LYS A 425 -26.03 -24.54 -25.09
C LYS A 425 -26.25 -25.99 -24.67
N LEU A 426 -25.21 -26.83 -24.72
CA LEU A 426 -25.32 -28.25 -24.38
C LEU A 426 -25.71 -28.50 -22.91
N PHE A 427 -25.25 -27.66 -21.98
CA PHE A 427 -25.63 -27.77 -20.57
C PHE A 427 -27.08 -27.37 -20.33
N GLU A 428 -27.60 -26.41 -21.10
CA GLU A 428 -29.02 -25.99 -21.02
C GLU A 428 -29.95 -27.01 -21.69
N ASP A 429 -29.58 -27.52 -22.86
CA ASP A 429 -30.45 -28.36 -23.68
C ASP A 429 -30.40 -29.84 -23.27
N ILE A 430 -29.21 -30.41 -23.04
CA ILE A 430 -29.00 -31.86 -22.92
C ILE A 430 -27.91 -32.26 -21.90
N PRO A 431 -28.03 -31.84 -20.61
CA PRO A 431 -26.97 -32.00 -19.60
C PRO A 431 -26.57 -33.45 -19.34
N ASP A 432 -27.52 -34.39 -19.29
CA ASP A 432 -27.22 -35.80 -18.98
C ASP A 432 -26.38 -36.47 -20.08
N ILE A 433 -26.61 -36.11 -21.34
CA ILE A 433 -25.89 -36.66 -22.50
C ILE A 433 -24.49 -36.03 -22.58
N LEU A 434 -24.39 -34.73 -22.31
CA LEU A 434 -23.11 -34.03 -22.18
C LEU A 434 -22.24 -34.67 -21.08
N ASP A 435 -22.80 -34.88 -19.89
CA ASP A 435 -22.08 -35.50 -18.76
C ASP A 435 -21.62 -36.92 -19.09
N ASN A 436 -22.46 -37.72 -19.77
CA ASN A 436 -22.08 -39.05 -20.23
C ASN A 436 -20.90 -39.00 -21.23
N CYS A 437 -21.00 -38.13 -22.24
CA CYS A 437 -19.96 -37.91 -23.25
C CYS A 437 -18.63 -37.52 -22.60
N LEU A 438 -18.63 -36.46 -21.78
CA LEU A 438 -17.43 -35.96 -21.12
C LEU A 438 -16.86 -36.96 -20.12
N SER A 439 -17.70 -37.71 -19.38
CA SER A 439 -17.23 -38.75 -18.48
C SER A 439 -16.51 -39.86 -19.22
N ARG A 440 -17.07 -40.34 -20.34
CA ARG A 440 -16.45 -41.38 -21.17
C ARG A 440 -15.10 -40.94 -21.74
N ILE A 441 -14.98 -39.68 -22.14
CA ILE A 441 -13.73 -39.14 -22.68
C ILE A 441 -12.72 -38.87 -21.56
N LEU A 442 -13.07 -38.01 -20.59
CA LEU A 442 -12.15 -37.48 -19.58
C LEU A 442 -11.72 -38.55 -18.57
N GLN A 443 -12.62 -39.47 -18.18
CA GLN A 443 -12.33 -40.51 -17.19
C GLN A 443 -11.74 -41.78 -17.82
N SER A 444 -11.69 -41.90 -19.16
CA SER A 444 -11.12 -43.09 -19.80
C SER A 444 -9.61 -43.18 -19.57
N PRO A 445 -9.08 -44.24 -18.93
CA PRO A 445 -7.63 -44.40 -18.73
C PRO A 445 -6.89 -44.78 -20.02
N ARG A 446 -7.61 -45.04 -21.13
CA ARG A 446 -7.04 -45.44 -22.42
C ARG A 446 -6.65 -44.26 -23.30
N ILE A 447 -7.18 -43.08 -22.99
CA ILE A 447 -6.97 -41.85 -23.73
C ILE A 447 -6.04 -40.97 -22.88
N LEU A 448 -4.90 -40.57 -23.44
CA LEU A 448 -4.02 -39.56 -22.87
C LEU A 448 -4.52 -38.17 -23.26
N LYS A 449 -4.73 -37.30 -22.26
CA LYS A 449 -5.21 -35.94 -22.48
C LYS A 449 -4.05 -34.97 -22.30
N LEU A 450 -3.78 -34.17 -23.32
CA LEU A 450 -2.74 -33.15 -23.30
C LEU A 450 -3.40 -31.77 -23.19
N GLU A 451 -3.03 -31.01 -22.17
CA GLU A 451 -3.44 -29.62 -22.01
C GLU A 451 -2.21 -28.72 -21.87
N CYS A 452 -2.31 -27.47 -22.31
CA CYS A 452 -1.27 -26.47 -22.12
C CYS A 452 -1.76 -25.40 -21.14
N ILE A 453 -1.14 -25.32 -19.96
CA ILE A 453 -1.50 -24.31 -18.95
C ILE A 453 -0.41 -23.26 -18.88
N GLN A 454 -0.80 -21.99 -19.00
CA GLN A 454 0.06 -20.86 -18.66
C GLN A 454 -0.10 -20.52 -17.17
N ARG A 455 0.92 -20.81 -16.36
CA ARG A 455 0.99 -20.41 -14.94
C ARG A 455 2.22 -19.53 -14.72
N ASN A 456 2.02 -18.34 -14.15
CA ASN A 456 3.10 -17.38 -13.87
C ASN A 456 4.02 -17.14 -15.08
N SER A 457 3.42 -16.94 -16.26
CA SER A 457 4.15 -16.69 -17.52
C SER A 457 5.07 -17.84 -17.99
N ARG A 458 4.85 -19.07 -17.51
CA ARG A 458 5.48 -20.29 -18.03
C ARG A 458 4.42 -21.25 -18.55
N TRP A 459 4.71 -21.84 -19.71
CA TRP A 459 3.89 -22.89 -20.32
C TRP A 459 4.23 -24.24 -19.69
N PHE A 460 3.20 -24.98 -19.32
CA PHE A 460 3.32 -26.36 -18.83
C PHE A 460 2.42 -27.24 -19.68
N VAL A 461 2.99 -28.28 -20.28
CA VAL A 461 2.19 -29.39 -20.81
C VAL A 461 1.83 -30.27 -19.63
N ARG A 462 0.54 -30.43 -19.38
CA ARG A 462 0.04 -31.33 -18.34
C ARG A 462 -0.59 -32.55 -19.00
N THR A 463 -0.25 -33.71 -18.47
CA THR A 463 -0.94 -34.97 -18.75
C THR A 463 -2.02 -35.13 -17.68
N CYS A 464 -3.28 -35.14 -18.09
CA CYS A 464 -4.42 -35.41 -17.21
C CYS A 464 -4.81 -36.89 -17.24
#